data_AF-A0A0J6YFK6-F1
#
_entry.id   AF-A0A0J6YFK6-F1
#
_cell.length_a   1.000
_cell.length_b   1.000
_cell.length_c   1.000
_cell.angle_alpha   90.00
_cell.angle_beta   90.00
_cell.angle_gamma   90.00
#
_symmetry.space_group_name_H-M   'P 1'
#
loop_
_entity.id
_entity.type
_entity.pdbx_description
1 polymer ?
#
loop_
_entity_poly.entity_id
_entity_poly.type
_entity_poly.pdbx_seq_one_letter_code
_entity_poly.pdbx_strand_id
1 'polypeptide(L)'
;MRLGAFATGTVAAMAMVVVGCTHVTDGAASAPQGEAPLYRASVSASLQESAASSSARESERQASVTTQAVQSTCETMSSSSADAIAAVNTYVDSFNADPGGSASNAGPAVDALNQSADLVSSGLSDALPGDLRDALTGWVDAARAVATAIAGNYPAEDFNAAIARLNDAKTTALDRCDAAFR
;
A
#
# COMPACT_ATOMS: atom_id res chain seq x y z
N MET A 1 -11.91 25.67 -27.19
CA MET A 1 -12.78 24.51 -27.48
C MET A 1 -13.60 24.20 -26.24
N ARG A 2 -14.93 24.24 -26.39
CA ARG A 2 -16.05 23.74 -25.54
C ARG A 2 -16.19 24.23 -24.08
N LEU A 3 -17.02 25.28 -23.94
CA LEU A 3 -17.82 25.63 -22.75
C LEU A 3 -19.13 24.82 -22.70
N GLY A 4 -19.61 24.54 -21.47
CA GLY A 4 -21.02 24.56 -21.06
C GLY A 4 -21.91 23.38 -21.48
N ALA A 5 -23.01 23.04 -20.80
CA ALA A 5 -23.69 23.69 -19.69
C ALA A 5 -24.75 22.72 -19.10
N PHE A 6 -25.15 23.04 -17.87
CA PHE A 6 -26.22 22.43 -17.07
C PHE A 6 -27.58 22.47 -17.77
N ALA A 7 -28.35 21.39 -17.66
CA ALA A 7 -29.75 21.32 -18.08
C ALA A 7 -30.68 21.52 -16.86
N THR A 8 -31.20 22.73 -16.69
CA THR A 8 -32.36 23.03 -15.85
C THR A 8 -33.63 22.81 -16.66
N GLY A 9 -34.47 21.86 -16.23
CA GLY A 9 -35.73 21.49 -16.87
C GLY A 9 -36.82 22.53 -16.67
N THR A 10 -37.46 22.88 -17.78
CA THR A 10 -38.53 23.86 -17.97
C THR A 10 -39.88 23.32 -17.48
N VAL A 11 -40.64 24.12 -16.74
CA VAL A 11 -42.02 23.83 -16.30
C VAL A 11 -43.00 24.27 -17.39
N ALA A 12 -43.87 23.35 -17.84
CA ALA A 12 -45.04 23.68 -18.67
C ALA A 12 -46.30 23.09 -18.00
N ALA A 13 -47.07 23.96 -17.34
CA ALA A 13 -48.34 23.61 -16.71
C ALA A 13 -49.45 23.59 -17.77
N MET A 14 -50.01 22.40 -18.04
CA MET A 14 -51.27 22.26 -18.75
C MET A 14 -52.43 22.50 -17.78
N ALA A 15 -53.24 23.51 -18.06
CA ALA A 15 -54.47 23.79 -17.32
C ALA A 15 -55.55 22.76 -17.69
N MET A 16 -55.89 21.86 -16.76
CA MET A 16 -57.14 21.09 -16.81
C MET A 16 -58.17 21.78 -15.91
N VAL A 17 -59.23 22.31 -16.52
CA VAL A 17 -60.42 22.80 -15.82
C VAL A 17 -61.23 21.58 -15.37
N VAL A 18 -61.09 21.22 -14.09
CA VAL A 18 -61.95 20.24 -13.43
C VAL A 18 -63.11 21.00 -12.80
N VAL A 19 -64.29 20.95 -13.42
CA VAL A 19 -65.57 21.28 -12.77
C VAL A 19 -66.00 20.04 -12.00
N GLY A 20 -65.62 19.99 -10.72
CA GLY A 20 -66.09 19.01 -9.75
C GLY A 20 -66.24 19.73 -8.41
N CYS A 21 -67.29 19.42 -7.65
CA CYS A 21 -67.60 20.03 -6.36
C CYS A 21 -66.42 19.89 -5.38
N THR A 22 -65.49 20.84 -5.37
CA THR A 22 -64.41 20.92 -4.40
C THR A 22 -64.96 21.62 -3.16
N HIS A 23 -65.36 20.82 -2.18
CA HIS A 23 -65.52 21.32 -0.82
C HIS A 23 -64.11 21.73 -0.35
N VAL A 24 -63.80 23.02 -0.39
CA VAL A 24 -62.58 23.55 0.25
C VAL A 24 -62.83 23.48 1.75
N THR A 25 -62.36 22.40 2.38
CA THR A 25 -62.12 22.46 3.82
C THR A 25 -60.96 23.40 4.03
N ASP A 26 -61.16 24.44 4.84
CA ASP A 26 -60.11 25.34 5.32
C ASP A 26 -59.15 24.54 6.21
N GLY A 27 -58.31 23.73 5.58
CA GLY A 27 -57.31 22.91 6.22
C GLY A 27 -56.05 23.73 6.32
N ALA A 28 -55.82 24.38 7.47
CA ALA A 28 -54.49 24.87 7.79
C ALA A 28 -53.54 23.66 7.70
N ALA A 29 -52.58 23.69 6.77
CA ALA A 29 -51.51 22.72 6.71
C ALA A 29 -50.59 22.94 7.94
N SER A 30 -51.05 22.55 9.11
CA SER A 30 -50.19 22.38 10.27
C SER A 30 -49.46 21.07 10.09
N ALA A 31 -48.12 21.09 10.05
CA ALA A 31 -47.34 19.87 10.24
C ALA A 31 -47.91 19.14 11.47
N PRO A 32 -48.23 17.83 11.40
CA PRO A 32 -48.85 17.12 12.51
C PRO A 32 -48.02 17.37 13.77
N GLN A 33 -48.60 17.99 14.80
CA GLN A 33 -47.86 18.51 15.96
C GLN A 33 -47.20 17.41 16.84
N GLY A 34 -47.13 16.17 16.37
CA GLY A 34 -46.40 15.05 16.98
C GLY A 34 -45.35 14.37 16.09
N GLU A 35 -45.27 14.67 14.79
CA GLU A 35 -44.39 13.95 13.86
C GLU A 35 -43.00 14.57 13.71
N ALA A 36 -42.86 15.88 13.92
CA ALA A 36 -41.58 16.57 13.82
C ALA A 36 -40.50 16.01 14.78
N PRO A 37 -40.80 15.66 16.05
CA PRO A 37 -39.85 14.98 16.93
C PRO A 37 -39.45 13.59 16.43
N LEU A 38 -40.40 12.80 15.91
CA LEU A 38 -40.13 11.45 15.38
C LEU A 38 -39.27 11.50 14.11
N TYR A 39 -39.55 12.44 13.21
CA TYR A 39 -38.73 12.69 12.03
C TYR A 39 -37.31 13.15 12.39
N ARG A 40 -37.16 14.08 13.35
CA ARG A 40 -35.81 14.47 13.83
C ARG A 40 -35.07 13.30 14.45
N ALA A 41 -35.77 12.45 15.22
CA ALA A 41 -35.19 11.26 15.80
C ALA A 41 -34.72 10.28 14.72
N SER A 42 -35.53 10.01 13.69
CA SER A 42 -35.13 9.11 12.59
C SER A 42 -33.96 9.66 11.78
N VAL A 43 -33.96 10.96 11.45
CA VAL A 43 -32.83 11.61 10.77
C VAL A 43 -31.56 11.53 11.62
N SER A 44 -31.66 11.81 12.92
CA SER A 44 -30.50 11.73 13.82
C SER A 44 -29.97 10.30 13.95
N ALA A 45 -30.84 9.30 13.98
CA ALA A 45 -30.47 7.89 14.00
C ALA A 45 -29.79 7.49 12.70
N SER A 46 -30.36 7.84 11.54
CA SER A 46 -29.75 7.57 10.23
C SER A 46 -28.39 8.24 10.06
N LEU A 47 -28.20 9.46 10.58
CA LEU A 47 -26.90 10.14 10.56
C LEU A 47 -25.86 9.41 11.42
N GLN A 48 -26.25 8.95 12.62
CA GLN A 48 -25.36 8.17 13.49
C GLN A 48 -25.01 6.82 12.86
N GLU A 49 -25.99 6.09 12.32
CA GLU A 49 -25.77 4.83 11.61
C GLU A 49 -24.90 5.03 10.37
N SER A 50 -25.14 6.10 9.60
CA SER A 50 -24.32 6.43 8.44
C SER A 50 -22.88 6.74 8.85
N ALA A 51 -22.68 7.55 9.89
CA ALA A 51 -21.34 7.84 10.40
C ALA A 51 -20.62 6.57 10.89
N ALA A 52 -21.32 5.71 11.63
CA ALA A 52 -20.80 4.44 12.09
C ALA A 52 -20.44 3.51 10.92
N SER A 53 -21.35 3.33 9.96
CA SER A 53 -21.11 2.51 8.77
C SER A 53 -19.97 3.03 7.91
N SER A 54 -19.89 4.36 7.71
CA SER A 54 -18.78 4.98 6.97
C SER A 54 -17.45 4.76 7.68
N SER A 55 -17.39 4.93 9.01
CA SER A 55 -16.17 4.69 9.78
C SER A 55 -15.73 3.23 9.75
N ALA A 56 -16.66 2.28 9.82
CA ALA A 56 -16.37 0.86 9.72
C ALA A 56 -15.80 0.49 8.35
N ARG A 57 -16.46 0.93 7.26
CA ARG A 57 -15.99 0.68 5.88
C ARG A 57 -14.62 1.28 5.61
N GLU A 58 -14.34 2.48 6.12
CA GLU A 58 -13.03 3.09 5.98
C GLU A 58 -11.96 2.33 6.78
N SER A 59 -12.32 1.84 7.97
CA SER A 59 -11.42 1.00 8.78
C SER A 59 -11.09 -0.31 8.07
N GLU A 60 -12.10 -0.98 7.49
CA GLU A 60 -11.92 -2.19 6.66
C GLU A 60 -11.03 -1.90 5.44
N ARG A 61 -11.25 -0.77 4.77
CA ARG A 61 -10.43 -0.35 3.63
C ARG A 61 -8.97 -0.14 4.03
N GLN A 62 -8.71 0.53 5.15
CA GLN A 62 -7.35 0.75 5.65
C GLN A 62 -6.68 -0.58 6.01
N ALA A 63 -7.38 -1.48 6.70
CA ALA A 63 -6.87 -2.81 7.01
C ALA A 63 -6.49 -3.58 5.72
N SER A 64 -7.36 -3.56 4.70
CA SER A 64 -7.10 -4.21 3.42
C SER A 64 -5.88 -3.63 2.70
N VAL A 65 -5.71 -2.31 2.70
CA VAL A 65 -4.54 -1.65 2.09
C VAL A 65 -3.25 -2.04 2.81
N THR A 66 -3.25 -2.06 4.14
CA THR A 66 -2.10 -2.52 4.94
C THR A 66 -1.76 -3.97 4.64
N THR A 67 -2.74 -4.88 4.63
CA THR A 67 -2.48 -6.29 4.30
C THR A 67 -1.90 -6.46 2.91
N GLN A 68 -2.43 -5.75 1.91
CA GLN A 68 -1.93 -5.80 0.53
C GLN A 68 -0.49 -5.24 0.42
N ALA A 69 -0.21 -4.14 1.12
CA ALA A 69 1.13 -3.54 1.13
C ALA A 69 2.16 -4.48 1.76
N VAL A 70 1.82 -5.10 2.88
CA VAL A 70 2.66 -6.12 3.55
C VAL A 70 2.90 -7.29 2.60
N GLN A 71 1.83 -7.86 2.02
CA GLN A 71 1.93 -8.99 1.11
C GLN A 71 2.85 -8.70 -0.07
N SER A 72 2.58 -7.63 -0.81
CA SER A 72 3.34 -7.26 -1.99
C SER A 72 4.83 -7.02 -1.68
N THR A 73 5.12 -6.34 -0.58
CA THR A 73 6.50 -6.01 -0.21
C THR A 73 7.27 -7.25 0.25
N CYS A 74 6.63 -8.14 1.01
CA CYS A 74 7.23 -9.37 1.47
C CYS A 74 7.47 -10.39 0.35
N GLU A 75 6.56 -10.50 -0.61
CA GLU A 75 6.77 -11.33 -1.82
C GLU A 75 7.93 -10.78 -2.67
N THR A 76 8.01 -9.46 -2.82
CA THR A 76 9.12 -8.78 -3.50
C THR A 76 10.45 -9.00 -2.79
N MET A 77 10.48 -8.87 -1.46
CA MET A 77 11.66 -9.16 -0.64
C MET A 77 12.13 -10.61 -0.82
N SER A 78 11.20 -11.57 -0.70
CA SER A 78 11.51 -13.01 -0.82
C SER A 78 12.09 -13.37 -2.19
N SER A 79 11.43 -12.95 -3.28
CA SER A 79 11.88 -13.23 -4.64
C SER A 79 13.19 -12.53 -5.00
N SER A 80 13.24 -11.21 -4.86
CA SER A 80 14.40 -10.44 -5.30
C SER A 80 15.66 -10.71 -4.47
N SER A 81 15.52 -11.07 -3.18
CA SER A 81 16.68 -11.47 -2.36
C SER A 81 17.26 -12.81 -2.80
N ALA A 82 16.42 -13.75 -3.24
CA ALA A 82 16.91 -15.02 -3.78
C ALA A 82 17.74 -14.81 -5.06
N ASP A 83 17.24 -13.96 -5.98
CA ASP A 83 17.94 -13.61 -7.21
C ASP A 83 19.28 -12.90 -6.94
N ALA A 84 19.28 -11.93 -6.03
CA ALA A 84 20.50 -11.22 -5.62
C ALA A 84 21.55 -12.16 -5.00
N ILE A 85 21.13 -13.05 -4.10
CA ILE A 85 22.03 -14.03 -3.47
C ILE A 85 22.58 -15.02 -4.50
N ALA A 86 21.78 -15.45 -5.48
CA ALA A 86 22.23 -16.33 -6.56
C ALA A 86 23.33 -15.66 -7.42
N ALA A 87 23.16 -14.37 -7.74
CA ALA A 87 24.17 -13.61 -8.47
C ALA A 87 25.46 -13.42 -7.66
N VAL A 88 25.36 -13.12 -6.37
CA VAL A 88 26.52 -13.03 -5.47
C VAL A 88 27.25 -14.37 -5.35
N ASN A 89 26.53 -15.48 -5.22
CA ASN A 89 27.14 -16.81 -5.18
C ASN A 89 27.91 -17.11 -6.47
N THR A 90 27.33 -16.77 -7.63
CA THR A 90 28.02 -16.91 -8.93
C THR A 90 29.32 -16.10 -8.98
N TYR A 91 29.31 -14.87 -8.45
CA TYR A 91 30.52 -14.06 -8.32
C TYR A 91 31.55 -14.70 -7.38
N VAL A 92 31.13 -15.13 -6.18
CA VAL A 92 32.02 -15.78 -5.19
C VAL A 92 32.62 -17.07 -5.75
N ASP A 93 31.85 -17.90 -6.44
CA ASP A 93 32.32 -19.12 -7.07
C ASP A 93 33.40 -18.82 -8.13
N SER A 94 33.18 -17.79 -8.96
CA SER A 94 34.18 -17.38 -9.94
C SER A 94 35.45 -16.82 -9.30
N PHE A 95 35.32 -16.04 -8.22
CA PHE A 95 36.44 -15.50 -7.45
C PHE A 95 37.28 -16.61 -6.80
N ASN A 96 36.62 -17.64 -6.26
CA ASN A 96 37.29 -18.77 -5.64
C ASN A 96 37.98 -19.69 -6.67
N ALA A 97 37.42 -19.80 -7.88
CA ALA A 97 38.03 -20.59 -8.97
C ALA A 97 39.24 -19.89 -9.60
N ASP A 98 39.10 -18.59 -9.89
CA ASP A 98 40.16 -17.73 -10.41
C ASP A 98 39.87 -16.27 -10.02
N PRO A 99 40.66 -15.68 -9.09
CA PRO A 99 40.46 -14.30 -8.68
C PRO A 99 40.46 -13.31 -9.85
N GLY A 100 41.23 -13.58 -10.91
CA GLY A 100 41.28 -12.76 -12.13
C GLY A 100 40.06 -12.93 -13.05
N GLY A 101 39.35 -14.07 -12.94
CA GLY A 101 38.16 -14.41 -13.73
C GLY A 101 36.85 -13.87 -13.15
N SER A 102 36.85 -13.38 -11.91
CA SER A 102 35.64 -12.88 -11.22
C SER A 102 35.08 -11.57 -11.77
N ALA A 103 35.88 -10.81 -12.52
CA ALA A 103 35.51 -9.49 -13.02
C ALA A 103 34.25 -9.49 -13.90
N SER A 104 34.00 -10.58 -14.65
CA SER A 104 32.80 -10.69 -15.49
C SER A 104 31.51 -10.87 -14.69
N ASN A 105 31.60 -11.34 -13.44
CA ASN A 105 30.45 -11.60 -12.58
C ASN A 105 30.25 -10.52 -11.51
N ALA A 106 31.23 -9.62 -11.32
CA ALA A 106 31.11 -8.50 -10.38
C ALA A 106 29.95 -7.56 -10.74
N GLY A 107 29.85 -7.15 -12.01
CA GLY A 107 28.77 -6.28 -12.49
C GLY A 107 27.38 -6.87 -12.26
N PRO A 108 27.09 -8.09 -12.76
CA PRO A 108 25.81 -8.76 -12.53
C PRO A 108 25.44 -8.90 -11.04
N ALA A 109 26.41 -9.21 -10.15
CA ALA A 109 26.15 -9.30 -8.71
C ALA A 109 25.79 -7.94 -8.10
N VAL A 110 26.52 -6.87 -8.47
CA VAL A 110 26.23 -5.50 -8.06
C VAL A 110 24.84 -5.05 -8.52
N ASP A 111 24.51 -5.31 -9.79
CA ASP A 111 23.22 -4.93 -10.36
C ASP A 111 22.06 -5.64 -9.67
N ALA A 112 22.19 -6.96 -9.42
CA ALA A 112 21.14 -7.73 -8.75
C ALA A 112 20.91 -7.28 -7.30
N LEU A 113 21.98 -6.97 -6.56
CA LEU A 113 21.88 -6.42 -5.19
C LEU A 113 21.19 -5.06 -5.17
N ASN A 114 21.58 -4.14 -6.07
CA ASN A 114 20.97 -2.83 -6.16
C ASN A 114 19.51 -2.93 -6.62
N GLN A 115 19.20 -3.80 -7.57
CA GLN A 115 17.85 -4.03 -8.04
C GLN A 115 16.95 -4.56 -6.91
N SER A 116 17.41 -5.55 -6.13
CA SER A 116 16.64 -6.03 -4.97
C SER A 116 16.44 -4.92 -3.94
N ALA A 117 17.47 -4.14 -3.65
CA ALA A 117 17.38 -3.00 -2.74
C ALA A 117 16.36 -1.96 -3.23
N ASP A 118 16.35 -1.64 -4.52
CA ASP A 118 15.43 -0.65 -5.09
C ASP A 118 13.99 -1.17 -5.09
N LEU A 119 13.77 -2.42 -5.48
CA LEU A 119 12.47 -3.08 -5.45
C LEU A 119 11.88 -3.09 -4.02
N VAL A 120 12.66 -3.51 -3.04
CA VAL A 120 12.21 -3.51 -1.64
C VAL A 120 11.98 -2.09 -1.13
N SER A 121 12.87 -1.14 -1.44
CA SER A 121 12.72 0.25 -1.02
C SER A 121 11.46 0.89 -1.59
N SER A 122 11.03 0.51 -2.79
CA SER A 122 9.82 1.03 -3.43
C SER A 122 8.53 0.60 -2.74
N GLY A 123 8.58 -0.50 -1.96
CA GLY A 123 7.46 -0.98 -1.16
C GLY A 123 7.37 -0.34 0.24
N LEU A 124 8.41 0.39 0.67
CA LEU A 124 8.42 1.00 2.00
C LEU A 124 7.40 2.14 2.07
N SER A 125 6.47 2.03 3.03
CA SER A 125 5.43 3.03 3.24
C SER A 125 4.95 3.05 4.70
N ASP A 126 4.19 4.08 5.06
CA ASP A 126 3.57 4.19 6.39
C ASP A 126 2.46 3.15 6.63
N ALA A 127 2.01 2.47 5.58
CA ALA A 127 1.07 1.36 5.72
C ALA A 127 1.71 0.11 6.32
N LEU A 128 3.04 0.00 6.31
CA LEU A 128 3.77 -1.12 6.91
C LEU A 128 3.95 -0.93 8.43
N PRO A 129 3.85 -2.02 9.22
CA PRO A 129 4.31 -2.04 10.60
C PRO A 129 5.75 -1.49 10.71
N GLY A 130 6.01 -0.70 11.75
CA GLY A 130 7.30 -0.03 11.92
C GLY A 130 8.47 -1.00 11.95
N ASP A 131 8.32 -2.10 12.66
CA ASP A 131 9.36 -3.11 12.81
C ASP A 131 9.64 -3.91 11.52
N LEU A 132 8.61 -4.17 10.70
CA LEU A 132 8.78 -4.74 9.36
C LEU A 132 9.52 -3.76 8.44
N ARG A 133 9.12 -2.48 8.45
CA ARG A 133 9.78 -1.43 7.67
C ARG A 133 11.25 -1.24 8.06
N ASP A 134 11.57 -1.29 9.34
CA ASP A 134 12.95 -1.22 9.84
C ASP A 134 13.76 -2.43 9.35
N ALA A 135 13.20 -3.64 9.42
CA ALA A 135 13.86 -4.85 8.95
C ALA A 135 14.13 -4.82 7.43
N LEU A 136 13.14 -4.39 6.64
CA LEU A 136 13.28 -4.23 5.19
C LEU A 136 14.30 -3.14 4.82
N THR A 137 14.36 -2.05 5.59
CA THR A 137 15.39 -1.02 5.43
C THR A 137 16.78 -1.59 5.71
N GLY A 138 16.91 -2.42 6.75
CA GLY A 138 18.16 -3.14 7.05
C GLY A 138 18.62 -4.04 5.90
N TRP A 139 17.69 -4.71 5.20
CA TRP A 139 18.02 -5.45 3.98
C TRP A 139 18.54 -4.54 2.86
N VAL A 140 17.84 -3.44 2.58
CA VAL A 140 18.22 -2.45 1.55
C VAL A 140 19.64 -1.94 1.79
N ASP A 141 19.96 -1.56 3.02
CA ASP A 141 21.28 -1.04 3.39
C ASP A 141 22.37 -2.10 3.27
N ALA A 142 22.10 -3.33 3.74
CA ALA A 142 23.06 -4.43 3.66
C ALA A 142 23.35 -4.86 2.21
N ALA A 143 22.32 -4.90 1.35
CA ALA A 143 22.47 -5.23 -0.06
C ALA A 143 23.35 -4.22 -0.78
N ARG A 144 23.10 -2.92 -0.57
CA ARG A 144 23.92 -1.83 -1.12
C ARG A 144 25.35 -1.83 -0.57
N ALA A 145 25.54 -2.23 0.69
CA ALA A 145 26.86 -2.36 1.29
C ALA A 145 27.68 -3.48 0.62
N VAL A 146 27.08 -4.64 0.35
CA VAL A 146 27.77 -5.73 -0.38
C VAL A 146 28.06 -5.31 -1.82
N ALA A 147 27.12 -4.65 -2.49
CA ALA A 147 27.35 -4.12 -3.84
C ALA A 147 28.54 -3.15 -3.88
N THR A 148 28.64 -2.28 -2.88
CA THR A 148 29.79 -1.37 -2.71
C THR A 148 31.10 -2.14 -2.48
N ALA A 149 31.07 -3.18 -1.65
CA ALA A 149 32.26 -4.00 -1.38
C ALA A 149 32.77 -4.74 -2.64
N ILE A 150 31.85 -5.27 -3.46
CA ILE A 150 32.19 -5.91 -4.74
C ILE A 150 32.78 -4.87 -5.70
N ALA A 151 32.08 -3.75 -5.92
CA ALA A 151 32.53 -2.71 -6.83
C ALA A 151 33.86 -2.06 -6.43
N GLY A 152 34.10 -1.93 -5.12
CA GLY A 152 35.32 -1.39 -4.54
C GLY A 152 36.46 -2.40 -4.39
N ASN A 153 36.25 -3.67 -4.77
CA ASN A 153 37.20 -4.77 -4.59
C ASN A 153 37.78 -4.81 -3.16
N TYR A 154 36.88 -4.78 -2.16
CA TYR A 154 37.26 -4.77 -0.75
C TYR A 154 38.06 -6.02 -0.38
N PRO A 155 38.92 -5.96 0.64
CA PRO A 155 39.63 -7.14 1.11
C PRO A 155 38.64 -8.19 1.63
N ALA A 156 39.03 -9.46 1.58
CA ALA A 156 38.17 -10.59 1.88
C ALA A 156 37.51 -10.51 3.28
N GLU A 157 38.23 -9.97 4.28
CA GLU A 157 37.69 -9.77 5.62
C GLU A 157 36.47 -8.83 5.61
N ASP A 158 36.60 -7.65 5.00
CA ASP A 158 35.54 -6.65 4.92
C ASP A 158 34.36 -7.14 4.06
N PHE A 159 34.65 -7.83 2.96
CA PHE A 159 33.63 -8.45 2.11
C PHE A 159 32.84 -9.52 2.89
N ASN A 160 33.52 -10.43 3.58
CA ASN A 160 32.87 -11.47 4.37
C ASN A 160 32.03 -10.89 5.52
N ALA A 161 32.51 -9.81 6.16
CA ALA A 161 31.75 -9.09 7.17
C ALA A 161 30.49 -8.42 6.59
N ALA A 162 30.54 -7.94 5.34
CA ALA A 162 29.37 -7.40 4.64
C ALA A 162 28.38 -8.52 4.28
N ILE A 163 28.86 -9.68 3.81
CA ILE A 163 28.02 -10.85 3.51
C ILE A 163 27.32 -11.39 4.77
N ALA A 164 28.01 -11.44 5.91
CA ALA A 164 27.39 -11.83 7.18
C ALA A 164 26.22 -10.92 7.54
N ARG A 165 26.43 -9.59 7.47
CA ARG A 165 25.37 -8.59 7.69
C ARG A 165 24.21 -8.73 6.71
N LEU A 166 24.49 -9.00 5.44
CA LEU A 166 23.47 -9.24 4.41
C LEU A 166 22.60 -10.45 4.77
N ASN A 167 23.21 -11.55 5.20
CA ASN A 167 22.49 -12.76 5.59
C ASN A 167 21.64 -12.54 6.85
N ASP A 168 22.16 -11.84 7.85
CA ASP A 168 21.41 -11.50 9.06
C ASP A 168 20.22 -10.58 8.76
N ALA A 169 20.43 -9.56 7.91
CA ALA A 169 19.37 -8.66 7.46
C ALA A 169 18.29 -9.41 6.67
N LYS A 170 18.68 -10.34 5.79
CA LYS A 170 17.76 -11.21 5.04
C LYS A 170 16.89 -12.02 5.99
N THR A 171 17.51 -12.75 6.92
CA THR A 171 16.78 -13.57 7.90
C THR A 171 15.82 -12.71 8.71
N THR A 172 16.30 -11.58 9.22
CA THR A 172 15.46 -10.65 10.01
C THR A 172 14.26 -10.16 9.21
N ALA A 173 14.46 -9.72 7.97
CA ALA A 173 13.37 -9.23 7.11
C ALA A 173 12.35 -10.33 6.77
N LEU A 174 12.82 -11.54 6.44
CA LEU A 174 11.92 -12.65 6.13
C LEU A 174 11.16 -13.14 7.37
N ASP A 175 11.79 -13.18 8.53
CA ASP A 175 11.12 -13.52 9.79
C ASP A 175 10.03 -12.51 10.14
N ARG A 176 10.25 -11.20 9.89
CA ARG A 176 9.21 -10.17 10.08
C ARG A 176 8.09 -10.28 9.06
N CYS A 177 8.42 -10.63 7.81
CA CYS A 177 7.41 -10.93 6.81
C CYS A 177 6.53 -12.09 7.24
N ASP A 178 7.12 -13.20 7.68
CA ASP A 178 6.36 -14.36 8.19
C ASP A 178 5.51 -14.01 9.41
N ALA A 179 6.04 -13.20 10.33
CA ALA A 179 5.31 -12.76 11.51
C ALA A 179 4.09 -11.87 11.16
N ALA A 180 4.17 -11.09 10.07
CA ALA A 180 3.08 -10.22 9.65
C ALA A 180 1.85 -10.96 9.11
N PHE A 181 1.98 -12.27 8.84
CA PHE A 181 0.88 -13.13 8.38
C PHE A 181 0.34 -14.09 9.47
N ARG A 182 0.84 -14.01 10.70
CA ARG A 182 0.46 -14.90 11.82
C ARG A 182 -0.60 -14.31 12.74
#